data_AF-A0A4W4F111-F1
#
_entry.id   AF-A0A4W4F111-F1
#
_cell.length_a   1.000
_cell.length_b   1.000
_cell.length_c   1.000
_cell.angle_alpha   90.00
_cell.angle_beta   90.00
_cell.angle_gamma   90.00
#
_symmetry.space_group_name_H-M   'P 1'
#
loop_
_entity.id
_entity.type
_entity.pdbx_description
1 polymer ?
#
loop_
_entity_poly.entity_id
_entity_poly.type
_entity_poly.pdbx_seq_one_letter_code
_entity_poly.pdbx_strand_id
1 'polypeptide(L)'
;NSNGWCEQYLSLLRFVSAELTRGYFLEHNEAKYTERRERVYTCLRIPKELEKLMLFGFFLCLDAFLYVFTLLPLRVLLALIRLLTLPCCRLSGSRLLQPAQVCDVLKGFIMVLCYSMMHYVDYSMMYHLIRGQSVIKLYIIYNMLEMADRLFSSFGQDILDALYWTATEPKERKRAHIGVIPHFLMAVLYVFLHAILIMVQATTLNVAFNSHNKSLLTIMMSNNFVEIKGSVFKKFEKNNLFQMSNSDIKERFTNYVLLLIVCLRNMEQFSWNPDHLWVLCPDVCMVIASEIAVDVVKHAFITKFNDIPADVYGEYRASLAFDLVSSRQKNAYTDYSDSVSRRMGFIPLPLALLLIRVVTSSVKIQGALSFICVILFYLGMITLKVLNSIVLLGKSCVYVKEANMEEKLFQSPPSTVPSRESSRAHRSKHTHEPADDTKHSLVSHQPTHQPECTASKLPTSESDQFLTTPDESEEKVLIQDGTELIHRAPKKDLLEIDRFTICGNRID
;
A
#
# COMPACT_ATOMS: atom_id res chain seq x y z
N ASN A 1 3.81 34.94 -60.65
CA ASN A 1 3.23 36.20 -60.13
C ASN A 1 2.37 35.89 -58.92
N SER A 2 2.51 36.69 -57.86
CA SER A 2 1.46 36.88 -56.86
C SER A 2 0.37 37.81 -57.43
N ASN A 3 -0.63 38.16 -56.60
CA ASN A 3 -1.67 39.14 -56.84
C ASN A 3 -2.76 38.65 -57.84
N GLY A 4 -3.96 38.37 -57.35
CA GLY A 4 -5.11 37.95 -58.18
C GLY A 4 -6.30 37.31 -57.46
N TRP A 5 -6.13 36.82 -56.22
CA TRP A 5 -7.18 36.08 -55.49
C TRP A 5 -8.08 36.91 -54.56
N CYS A 6 -8.01 38.25 -54.59
CA CYS A 6 -8.70 39.11 -53.61
C CYS A 6 -9.90 39.91 -54.18
N GLU A 7 -10.14 39.89 -55.50
CA GLU A 7 -11.20 40.70 -56.14
C GLU A 7 -12.19 39.86 -56.94
N GLN A 8 -13.11 39.16 -56.25
CA GLN A 8 -14.38 38.75 -56.85
C GLN A 8 -15.49 38.57 -55.81
N TYR A 9 -16.09 39.71 -55.42
CA TYR A 9 -17.37 39.84 -54.70
C TYR A 9 -17.65 38.78 -53.62
N LEU A 10 -17.03 38.99 -52.45
CA LEU A 10 -17.39 38.35 -51.19
C LEU A 10 -18.79 38.81 -50.73
N SER A 11 -19.85 38.36 -51.43
CA SER A 11 -21.21 38.67 -50.99
C SER A 11 -21.45 37.99 -49.65
N LEU A 12 -21.85 38.77 -48.64
CA LEU A 12 -22.04 38.28 -47.27
C LEU A 12 -23.07 37.13 -47.25
N LEU A 13 -24.07 37.19 -48.13
CA LEU A 13 -25.04 36.13 -48.39
C LEU A 13 -24.42 34.86 -49.01
N ARG A 14 -23.41 34.94 -49.89
CA ARG A 14 -22.69 33.75 -50.37
C ARG A 14 -21.83 33.13 -49.28
N PHE A 15 -21.15 33.94 -48.46
CA PHE A 15 -20.36 33.42 -47.33
C PHE A 15 -21.26 32.76 -46.28
N VAL A 16 -22.33 33.45 -45.85
CA VAL A 16 -23.33 32.93 -44.90
C VAL A 16 -24.06 31.72 -45.49
N SER A 17 -24.45 31.72 -46.77
CA SER A 17 -25.07 30.56 -47.40
C SER A 17 -24.10 29.38 -47.52
N ALA A 18 -22.82 29.62 -47.86
CA ALA A 18 -21.81 28.57 -47.89
C ALA A 18 -21.55 27.97 -46.50
N GLU A 19 -21.56 28.79 -45.44
CA GLU A 19 -21.36 28.32 -44.06
C GLU A 19 -22.62 27.66 -43.47
N LEU A 20 -23.83 28.09 -43.82
CA LEU A 20 -25.09 27.40 -43.47
C LEU A 20 -25.32 26.11 -44.26
N THR A 21 -24.87 26.04 -45.51
CA THR A 21 -24.90 24.82 -46.34
C THR A 21 -23.62 23.99 -46.22
N ARG A 22 -22.73 24.37 -45.29
CA ARG A 22 -21.51 23.62 -44.94
C ARG A 22 -21.89 22.34 -44.21
N GLY A 23 -22.29 21.34 -44.97
CA GLY A 23 -22.45 19.97 -44.47
C GLY A 23 -21.18 19.56 -43.72
N TYR A 24 -21.32 19.20 -42.45
CA TYR A 24 -20.21 18.71 -41.64
C TYR A 24 -19.76 17.34 -42.19
N PHE A 25 -18.88 17.38 -43.19
CA PHE A 25 -18.27 16.20 -43.80
C PHE A 25 -17.28 15.57 -42.82
N LEU A 26 -17.82 14.83 -41.83
CA LEU A 26 -17.05 14.15 -40.80
C LEU A 26 -16.03 13.16 -41.41
N GLU A 27 -16.30 12.62 -42.60
CA GLU A 27 -15.37 11.78 -43.38
C GLU A 27 -14.01 12.45 -43.58
N HIS A 28 -13.97 13.75 -43.89
CA HIS A 28 -12.70 14.47 -44.10
C HIS A 28 -11.92 14.74 -42.79
N ASN A 29 -12.48 14.36 -41.65
CA ASN A 29 -11.82 14.28 -40.34
C ASN A 29 -12.00 12.88 -39.72
N GLU A 30 -12.29 11.84 -40.50
CA GLU A 30 -12.72 10.54 -39.95
C GLU A 30 -11.64 9.94 -39.05
N ALA A 31 -10.37 9.95 -39.47
CA ALA A 31 -9.24 9.54 -38.64
C ALA A 31 -9.21 10.24 -37.27
N LYS A 32 -9.54 11.55 -37.24
CA LYS A 32 -9.55 12.38 -36.03
C LYS A 32 -10.79 12.14 -35.15
N TYR A 33 -11.92 11.75 -35.74
CA TYR A 33 -13.14 11.43 -34.99
C TYR A 33 -13.20 9.96 -34.55
N THR A 34 -12.60 9.04 -35.31
CA THR A 34 -12.40 7.63 -34.94
C THR A 34 -11.38 7.52 -33.82
N GLU A 35 -10.23 8.19 -33.91
CA GLU A 35 -9.27 8.30 -32.80
C GLU A 35 -9.93 8.87 -31.53
N ARG A 36 -10.74 9.94 -31.65
CA ARG A 36 -11.51 10.47 -30.51
C ARG A 36 -12.51 9.46 -29.94
N ARG A 37 -13.21 8.68 -30.79
CA ARG A 37 -14.08 7.57 -30.34
C ARG A 37 -13.27 6.47 -29.66
N GLU A 38 -12.11 6.10 -30.17
CA GLU A 38 -11.22 5.08 -29.62
C GLU A 38 -10.68 5.48 -28.25
N ARG A 39 -10.28 6.75 -28.07
CA ARG A 39 -9.93 7.30 -26.74
C ARG A 39 -11.12 7.23 -25.76
N VAL A 40 -12.36 7.45 -26.23
CA VAL A 40 -13.58 7.30 -25.41
C VAL A 40 -13.89 5.83 -25.09
N TYR A 41 -13.78 4.91 -26.05
CA TYR A 41 -13.95 3.47 -25.78
C TYR A 41 -12.85 2.91 -24.88
N THR A 42 -11.62 3.42 -24.99
CA THR A 42 -10.52 3.11 -24.07
C THR A 42 -10.83 3.61 -22.65
N CYS A 43 -11.34 4.84 -22.52
CA CYS A 43 -11.84 5.39 -21.26
C CYS A 43 -12.93 4.50 -20.63
N LEU A 44 -13.87 3.97 -21.43
CA LEU A 44 -14.91 3.04 -20.98
C LEU A 44 -14.39 1.61 -20.71
N ARG A 45 -13.24 1.23 -21.28
CA ARG A 45 -12.60 -0.08 -21.07
C ARG A 45 -11.76 -0.13 -19.80
N ILE A 46 -11.13 0.99 -19.41
CA ILE A 46 -10.32 1.10 -18.18
C ILE A 46 -11.08 0.61 -16.92
N PRO A 47 -12.31 1.06 -16.60
CA PRO A 47 -13.07 0.54 -15.47
C PRO A 47 -13.21 -0.99 -15.47
N LYS A 48 -13.40 -1.58 -16.65
CA LYS A 48 -13.64 -3.03 -16.82
C LYS A 48 -12.38 -3.87 -16.69
N GLU A 49 -11.20 -3.36 -17.06
CA GLU A 49 -9.93 -4.07 -16.84
C GLU A 49 -9.37 -3.83 -15.43
N LEU A 50 -9.62 -2.64 -14.85
CA LEU A 50 -9.35 -2.29 -13.46
C LEU A 50 -10.15 -3.20 -12.52
N GLU A 51 -11.48 -3.27 -12.62
CA GLU A 51 -12.28 -4.07 -11.68
C GLU A 51 -11.91 -5.56 -11.71
N LYS A 52 -11.47 -6.11 -12.86
CA LYS A 52 -10.91 -7.48 -12.90
C LYS A 52 -9.61 -7.62 -12.10
N LEU A 53 -8.76 -6.60 -12.08
CA LEU A 53 -7.56 -6.56 -11.24
C LEU A 53 -7.94 -6.37 -9.77
N MET A 54 -8.83 -5.43 -9.45
CA MET A 54 -9.31 -5.16 -8.09
C MET A 54 -9.97 -6.39 -7.46
N LEU A 55 -10.86 -7.08 -8.18
CA LEU A 55 -11.52 -8.31 -7.70
C LEU A 55 -10.54 -9.47 -7.52
N PHE A 56 -9.59 -9.65 -8.44
CA PHE A 56 -8.56 -10.69 -8.30
C PHE A 56 -7.64 -10.41 -7.11
N GLY A 57 -7.23 -9.16 -6.92
CA GLY A 57 -6.48 -8.69 -5.76
C GLY A 57 -7.24 -8.86 -4.43
N PHE A 58 -8.52 -8.52 -4.42
CA PHE A 58 -9.40 -8.70 -3.26
C PHE A 58 -9.45 -10.16 -2.80
N PHE A 59 -9.59 -11.12 -3.72
CA PHE A 59 -9.57 -12.55 -3.37
C PHE A 59 -8.19 -13.02 -2.85
N LEU A 60 -7.08 -12.44 -3.33
CA LEU A 60 -5.73 -12.71 -2.80
C LEU A 60 -5.57 -12.17 -1.36
N CYS A 61 -6.01 -10.94 -1.10
CA CYS A 61 -6.07 -10.38 0.27
C CYS A 61 -6.98 -11.23 1.17
N LEU A 62 -8.12 -11.69 0.68
CA LEU A 62 -9.02 -12.59 1.39
C LEU A 62 -8.35 -13.95 1.70
N ASP A 63 -7.52 -14.49 0.80
CA ASP A 63 -6.78 -15.74 1.07
C ASP A 63 -5.79 -15.59 2.22
N ALA A 64 -5.03 -14.48 2.21
CA ALA A 64 -4.07 -14.14 3.27
C ALA A 64 -4.74 -13.78 4.60
N PHE A 65 -5.89 -13.12 4.56
CA PHE A 65 -6.68 -12.83 5.75
C PHE A 65 -7.25 -14.12 6.36
N LEU A 66 -7.93 -14.95 5.56
CA LEU A 66 -8.49 -16.22 6.01
C LEU A 66 -7.42 -17.20 6.52
N TYR A 67 -6.18 -17.14 6.03
CA TYR A 67 -5.06 -17.95 6.54
C TYR A 67 -4.86 -17.75 8.05
N VAL A 68 -4.95 -16.51 8.54
CA VAL A 68 -4.73 -16.15 9.95
C VAL A 68 -5.79 -16.77 10.87
N PHE A 69 -7.04 -16.92 10.40
CA PHE A 69 -8.12 -17.54 11.18
C PHE A 69 -8.14 -19.07 11.08
N THR A 70 -7.75 -19.63 9.93
CA THR A 70 -7.98 -21.05 9.63
C THR A 70 -6.73 -21.91 9.80
N LEU A 71 -5.68 -21.63 9.02
CA LEU A 71 -4.50 -22.49 8.92
C LEU A 71 -3.41 -22.13 9.93
N LEU A 72 -3.25 -20.85 10.26
CA LEU A 72 -2.26 -20.42 11.27
C LEU A 72 -2.50 -21.08 12.64
N PRO A 73 -3.70 -21.08 13.24
CA PRO A 73 -3.91 -21.70 14.56
C PRO A 73 -3.71 -23.21 14.51
N LEU A 74 -4.15 -23.86 13.44
CA LEU A 74 -3.99 -25.31 13.23
C LEU A 74 -2.51 -25.70 13.12
N ARG A 75 -1.70 -24.93 12.38
CA ARG A 75 -0.26 -25.16 12.25
C ARG A 75 0.50 -24.91 13.56
N VAL A 76 0.16 -23.84 14.29
CA VAL A 76 0.72 -23.56 15.62
C VAL A 76 0.40 -24.70 16.59
N LEU A 77 -0.84 -25.18 16.61
CA LEU A 77 -1.26 -26.32 17.42
C LEU A 77 -0.47 -27.60 17.06
N LEU A 78 -0.32 -27.92 15.77
CA LEU A 78 0.48 -29.06 15.30
C LEU A 78 1.97 -28.93 15.66
N ALA A 79 2.53 -27.73 15.61
CA ALA A 79 3.91 -27.47 16.03
C ALA A 79 4.09 -27.64 17.55
N LEU A 80 3.14 -27.15 18.36
CA LEU A 80 3.13 -27.34 19.82
C LEU A 80 2.97 -28.81 20.22
N ILE A 81 2.10 -29.57 19.55
CA ILE A 81 1.94 -31.02 19.77
C ILE A 81 3.23 -31.78 19.46
N ARG A 82 3.94 -31.43 18.37
CA ARG A 82 5.27 -32.00 18.06
C ARG A 82 6.29 -31.65 19.14
N LEU A 83 6.34 -30.38 19.57
CA LEU A 83 7.27 -29.93 20.61
C LEU A 83 7.01 -30.63 21.96
N LEU A 84 5.75 -30.92 22.29
CA LEU A 84 5.36 -31.61 23.53
C LEU A 84 5.58 -33.14 23.48
N THR A 85 5.55 -33.75 22.28
CA THR A 85 5.78 -35.20 22.11
C THR A 85 7.25 -35.57 21.93
N LEU A 86 8.09 -34.66 21.42
CA LEU A 86 9.55 -34.84 21.27
C LEU A 86 10.26 -35.33 22.56
N PRO A 87 10.01 -34.78 23.76
CA PRO A 87 10.63 -35.23 25.00
C PRO A 87 10.41 -36.71 25.34
N CYS A 88 9.27 -37.28 24.93
CA CYS A 88 8.96 -38.70 25.15
C CYS A 88 9.60 -39.63 24.11
N CYS A 89 9.88 -39.13 22.90
CA CYS A 89 10.41 -39.91 21.77
C CYS A 89 11.89 -39.56 21.48
N ARG A 90 12.75 -39.72 22.49
CA ARG A 90 14.13 -39.21 22.58
C ARG A 90 15.17 -39.93 21.68
N LEU A 91 14.84 -40.21 20.41
CA LEU A 91 15.65 -41.08 19.53
C LEU A 91 15.82 -40.64 18.06
N SER A 92 15.16 -39.58 17.57
CA SER A 92 15.33 -39.09 16.18
C SER A 92 16.15 -37.81 16.12
N GLY A 93 17.36 -37.87 15.56
CA GLY A 93 18.27 -36.73 15.31
C GLY A 93 17.85 -35.78 14.19
N SER A 94 16.56 -35.72 13.85
CA SER A 94 15.97 -34.83 12.84
C SER A 94 15.93 -33.38 13.32
N ARG A 95 16.07 -32.40 12.39
CA ARG A 95 16.06 -30.95 12.68
C ARG A 95 14.78 -30.58 13.46
N LEU A 96 14.93 -29.92 14.63
CA LEU A 96 13.86 -29.84 15.64
C LEU A 96 12.52 -29.27 15.13
N LEU A 97 12.55 -28.26 14.27
CA LEU A 97 11.40 -27.77 13.50
C LEU A 97 11.85 -27.35 12.09
N GLN A 98 10.91 -27.34 11.14
CA GLN A 98 11.12 -26.75 9.82
C GLN A 98 11.03 -25.21 9.91
N PRO A 99 11.84 -24.42 9.16
CA PRO A 99 11.88 -22.96 9.30
C PRO A 99 10.51 -22.26 9.23
N ALA A 100 9.64 -22.66 8.28
CA ALA A 100 8.27 -22.15 8.19
C ALA A 100 7.45 -22.36 9.48
N GLN A 101 7.62 -23.50 10.17
CA GLN A 101 6.93 -23.76 11.44
C GLN A 101 7.43 -22.87 12.57
N VAL A 102 8.70 -22.42 12.53
CA VAL A 102 9.22 -21.41 13.47
C VAL A 102 8.53 -20.07 13.20
N CYS A 103 8.40 -19.66 11.94
CA CYS A 103 7.69 -18.43 11.55
C CYS A 103 6.20 -18.46 11.93
N ASP A 104 5.48 -19.58 11.70
CA ASP A 104 4.07 -19.71 12.12
C ASP A 104 3.91 -19.65 13.65
N VAL A 105 4.76 -20.35 14.42
CA VAL A 105 4.74 -20.27 15.89
C VAL A 105 5.02 -18.84 16.37
N LEU A 106 5.93 -18.12 15.70
CA LEU A 106 6.27 -16.74 16.01
C LEU A 106 5.09 -15.79 15.73
N LYS A 107 4.42 -15.93 14.57
CA LYS A 107 3.16 -15.23 14.25
C LYS A 107 2.08 -15.52 15.30
N GLY A 108 1.90 -16.78 15.68
CA GLY A 108 0.94 -17.19 16.71
C GLY A 108 1.22 -16.53 18.06
N PHE A 109 2.50 -16.46 18.47
CA PHE A 109 2.88 -15.85 19.74
C PHE A 109 2.74 -14.32 19.72
N ILE A 110 3.05 -13.64 18.59
CA ILE A 110 2.72 -12.22 18.39
C ILE A 110 1.20 -12.00 18.54
N MET A 111 0.38 -12.78 17.84
CA MET A 111 -1.09 -12.64 17.89
C MET A 111 -1.64 -12.82 19.31
N VAL A 112 -1.16 -13.81 20.06
CA VAL A 112 -1.61 -14.06 21.46
C VAL A 112 -1.18 -12.93 22.40
N LEU A 113 0.07 -12.45 22.31
CA LEU A 113 0.53 -11.33 23.14
C LEU A 113 -0.21 -10.04 22.81
N CYS A 114 -0.32 -9.68 21.52
CA CYS A 114 -1.04 -8.48 21.11
C CYS A 114 -2.54 -8.57 21.45
N TYR A 115 -3.16 -9.76 21.44
CA TYR A 115 -4.55 -9.95 21.90
C TYR A 115 -4.68 -9.65 23.39
N SER A 116 -3.78 -10.21 24.21
CA SER A 116 -3.74 -9.95 25.65
C SER A 116 -3.49 -8.47 25.97
N MET A 117 -2.61 -7.80 25.22
CA MET A 117 -2.36 -6.36 25.38
C MET A 117 -3.57 -5.53 24.94
N MET A 118 -4.23 -5.91 23.83
CA MET A 118 -5.40 -5.19 23.31
C MET A 118 -6.60 -5.27 24.25
N HIS A 119 -6.72 -6.33 25.07
CA HIS A 119 -7.77 -6.46 26.08
C HIS A 119 -7.84 -5.25 27.02
N TYR A 120 -6.70 -4.65 27.38
CA TYR A 120 -6.61 -3.48 28.28
C TYR A 120 -7.05 -2.15 27.66
N VAL A 121 -7.35 -2.08 26.35
CA VAL A 121 -7.68 -0.81 25.67
C VAL A 121 -9.20 -0.68 25.52
N ASP A 122 -9.85 0.07 26.43
CA ASP A 122 -11.31 0.16 26.50
C ASP A 122 -11.98 0.80 25.27
N TYR A 123 -12.73 -0.02 24.52
CA TYR A 123 -13.48 0.41 23.33
C TYR A 123 -14.50 1.51 23.65
N SER A 124 -15.25 1.37 24.76
CA SER A 124 -16.30 2.33 25.13
C SER A 124 -15.73 3.71 25.45
N MET A 125 -14.63 3.78 26.20
CA MET A 125 -13.91 5.03 26.50
C MET A 125 -13.49 5.73 25.21
N MET A 126 -12.86 4.98 24.30
CA MET A 126 -12.42 5.49 23.01
C MET A 126 -13.59 5.96 22.12
N TYR A 127 -14.70 5.21 22.08
CA TYR A 127 -15.91 5.63 21.36
C TYR A 127 -16.49 6.93 21.91
N HIS A 128 -16.58 7.11 23.23
CA HIS A 128 -17.05 8.36 23.83
C HIS A 128 -16.09 9.53 23.57
N LEU A 129 -14.77 9.33 23.67
CA LEU A 129 -13.76 10.35 23.40
C LEU A 129 -13.78 10.85 21.94
N ILE A 130 -13.97 9.92 20.99
CA ILE A 130 -14.07 10.20 19.56
C ILE A 130 -15.42 10.88 19.23
N ARG A 131 -16.53 10.36 19.77
CA ARG A 131 -17.89 10.93 19.61
C ARG A 131 -18.03 12.34 20.21
N GLY A 132 -17.20 12.70 21.19
CA GLY A 132 -17.12 14.03 21.78
C GLY A 132 -16.42 15.09 20.90
N GLN A 133 -15.81 14.72 19.76
CA GLN A 133 -15.15 15.67 18.87
C GLN A 133 -16.12 16.35 17.90
N SER A 134 -15.77 17.55 17.44
CA SER A 134 -16.50 18.20 16.34
C SER A 134 -16.24 17.51 15.01
N VAL A 135 -17.24 17.53 14.11
CA VAL A 135 -17.21 16.87 12.79
C VAL A 135 -15.94 17.17 12.00
N ILE A 136 -15.49 18.42 11.99
CA ILE A 136 -14.26 18.83 11.28
C ILE A 136 -12.98 18.28 11.90
N LYS A 137 -12.89 18.16 13.23
CA LYS A 137 -11.76 17.49 13.90
C LYS A 137 -11.76 15.99 13.60
N LEU A 138 -12.94 15.37 13.62
CA LEU A 138 -13.11 13.94 13.39
C LEU A 138 -12.74 13.52 11.96
N TYR A 139 -13.08 14.37 10.97
CA TYR A 139 -12.60 14.25 9.59
C TYR A 139 -11.06 14.29 9.49
N ILE A 140 -10.43 15.31 10.08
CA ILE A 140 -8.96 15.43 10.08
C ILE A 140 -8.31 14.21 10.74
N ILE A 141 -8.88 13.72 11.86
CA ILE A 141 -8.43 12.50 12.54
C ILE A 141 -8.53 11.27 11.62
N TYR A 142 -9.64 11.10 10.88
CA TYR A 142 -9.78 9.98 9.94
C TYR A 142 -8.68 10.00 8.86
N ASN A 143 -8.50 11.14 8.18
CA ASN A 143 -7.49 11.27 7.12
C ASN A 143 -6.05 11.08 7.64
N MET A 144 -5.77 11.48 8.89
CA MET A 144 -4.46 11.23 9.51
C MET A 144 -4.27 9.76 9.91
N LEU A 145 -5.34 9.04 10.28
CA LEU A 145 -5.29 7.59 10.53
C LEU A 145 -5.07 6.79 9.24
N GLU A 146 -5.74 7.16 8.14
CA GLU A 146 -5.55 6.58 6.80
C GLU A 146 -4.08 6.70 6.34
N MET A 147 -3.51 7.91 6.42
CA MET A 147 -2.10 8.13 6.11
C MET A 147 -1.15 7.39 7.06
N ALA A 148 -1.53 7.25 8.33
CA ALA A 148 -0.76 6.48 9.30
C ALA A 148 -0.83 4.97 9.05
N ASP A 149 -1.96 4.39 8.64
CA ASP A 149 -2.07 2.97 8.23
C ASP A 149 -1.15 2.69 7.03
N ARG A 150 -1.13 3.57 6.02
CA ARG A 150 -0.23 3.49 4.87
C ARG A 150 1.25 3.48 5.32
N LEU A 151 1.64 4.33 6.28
CA LEU A 151 3.00 4.36 6.86
C LEU A 151 3.34 3.13 7.73
N PHE A 152 2.46 2.76 8.66
CA PHE A 152 2.64 1.59 9.54
C PHE A 152 2.62 0.27 8.75
N SER A 153 1.91 0.21 7.63
CA SER A 153 1.94 -0.96 6.75
C SER A 153 3.30 -1.13 6.08
N SER A 154 3.88 -0.05 5.56
CA SER A 154 5.22 -0.07 4.95
C SER A 154 6.29 -0.50 5.97
N PHE A 155 6.44 0.27 7.06
CA PHE A 155 7.43 0.00 8.12
C PHE A 155 7.25 -1.38 8.78
N GLY A 156 6.00 -1.87 8.85
CA GLY A 156 5.68 -3.18 9.39
C GLY A 156 6.20 -4.36 8.60
N GLN A 157 6.31 -4.24 7.27
CA GLN A 157 6.83 -5.32 6.44
C GLN A 157 8.31 -5.55 6.75
N ASP A 158 9.10 -4.48 6.84
CA ASP A 158 10.52 -4.53 7.19
C ASP A 158 10.75 -5.14 8.58
N ILE A 159 9.96 -4.74 9.60
CA ILE A 159 10.08 -5.29 10.96
C ILE A 159 9.79 -6.80 10.97
N LEU A 160 8.72 -7.22 10.31
CA LEU A 160 8.30 -8.64 10.31
C LEU A 160 9.26 -9.50 9.49
N ASP A 161 9.70 -9.04 8.32
CA ASP A 161 10.72 -9.73 7.51
C ASP A 161 12.06 -9.84 8.24
N ALA A 162 12.54 -8.76 8.87
CA ALA A 162 13.76 -8.78 9.68
C ALA A 162 13.65 -9.79 10.83
N LEU A 163 12.50 -9.88 11.48
CA LEU A 163 12.23 -10.88 12.51
C LEU A 163 12.24 -12.31 11.96
N TYR A 164 11.50 -12.60 10.88
CA TYR A 164 11.45 -13.95 10.31
C TYR A 164 12.82 -14.41 9.77
N TRP A 165 13.60 -13.50 9.18
CA TRP A 165 14.98 -13.76 8.78
C TRP A 165 15.86 -14.11 9.98
N THR A 166 15.87 -13.25 11.01
CA THR A 166 16.70 -13.43 12.22
C THR A 166 16.30 -14.68 13.02
N ALA A 167 15.02 -15.05 12.99
CA ALA A 167 14.50 -16.26 13.64
C ALA A 167 14.88 -17.57 12.92
N THR A 168 15.28 -17.51 11.64
CA THR A 168 15.54 -18.69 10.81
C THR A 168 16.99 -18.80 10.29
N GLU A 169 17.83 -17.80 10.54
CA GLU A 169 19.22 -17.70 10.08
C GLU A 169 20.04 -19.00 10.28
N PRO A 170 20.77 -19.48 9.25
CA PRO A 170 21.58 -20.69 9.34
C PRO A 170 22.73 -20.54 10.34
N LYS A 171 22.77 -21.46 11.30
CA LYS A 171 23.53 -21.43 12.57
C LYS A 171 25.07 -21.43 12.46
N GLU A 172 25.64 -21.31 11.26
CA GLU A 172 27.09 -21.40 11.00
C GLU A 172 27.79 -20.05 10.94
N ARG A 173 27.08 -18.96 10.66
CA ARG A 173 27.65 -17.60 10.78
C ARG A 173 27.61 -17.14 12.24
N LYS A 174 28.72 -16.54 12.69
CA LYS A 174 28.83 -15.98 14.04
C LYS A 174 27.75 -14.90 14.22
N ARG A 175 26.91 -15.03 15.25
CA ARG A 175 25.88 -14.04 15.62
C ARG A 175 26.53 -12.72 16.00
N ALA A 176 26.67 -11.83 15.02
CA ALA A 176 27.24 -10.49 15.18
C ALA A 176 26.15 -9.42 15.41
N HIS A 177 24.88 -9.84 15.54
CA HIS A 177 23.72 -8.95 15.60
C HIS A 177 22.91 -9.08 16.89
N ILE A 178 22.12 -8.03 17.10
CA ILE A 178 21.05 -7.93 18.10
C ILE A 178 20.06 -9.08 17.85
N GLY A 179 19.97 -10.03 18.79
CA GLY A 179 19.32 -11.33 18.53
C GLY A 179 17.80 -11.29 18.37
N VAL A 180 17.19 -12.48 18.20
CA VAL A 180 15.74 -12.64 17.92
C VAL A 180 14.83 -11.91 18.93
N ILE A 181 15.21 -11.83 20.21
CA ILE A 181 14.36 -11.28 21.29
C ILE A 181 14.01 -9.79 21.07
N PRO A 182 14.95 -8.84 20.90
CA PRO A 182 14.63 -7.45 20.60
C PRO A 182 13.88 -7.25 19.26
N HIS A 183 14.18 -8.00 18.20
CA HIS A 183 13.37 -7.99 16.97
C HIS A 183 11.94 -8.47 17.22
N PHE A 184 11.75 -9.48 18.08
CA PHE A 184 10.43 -9.97 18.47
C PHE A 184 9.65 -8.93 19.28
N LEU A 185 10.28 -8.29 20.27
CA LEU A 185 9.67 -7.21 21.04
C LEU A 185 9.26 -6.02 20.15
N MET A 186 10.09 -5.67 19.17
CA MET A 186 9.78 -4.65 18.16
C MET A 186 8.54 -5.02 17.34
N ALA A 187 8.42 -6.28 16.89
CA ALA A 187 7.25 -6.76 16.16
C ALA A 187 5.97 -6.82 17.01
N VAL A 188 6.04 -7.20 18.29
CA VAL A 188 4.89 -7.17 19.21
C VAL A 188 4.42 -5.74 19.46
N LEU A 189 5.35 -4.82 19.72
CA LEU A 189 5.04 -3.39 19.88
C LEU A 189 4.41 -2.82 18.60
N TYR A 190 4.99 -3.14 17.43
CA TYR A 190 4.48 -2.73 16.13
C TYR A 190 3.03 -3.23 15.88
N VAL A 191 2.78 -4.54 16.01
CA VAL A 191 1.45 -5.12 15.75
C VAL A 191 0.42 -4.59 16.75
N PHE A 192 0.81 -4.35 18.00
CA PHE A 192 -0.05 -3.72 19.01
C PHE A 192 -0.41 -2.27 18.64
N LEU A 193 0.57 -1.42 18.33
CA LEU A 193 0.33 -0.03 17.93
C LEU A 193 -0.48 0.08 16.63
N HIS A 194 -0.18 -0.76 15.64
CA HIS A 194 -0.93 -0.78 14.38
C HIS A 194 -2.38 -1.27 14.60
N ALA A 195 -2.60 -2.26 15.47
CA ALA A 195 -3.95 -2.68 15.82
C ALA A 195 -4.73 -1.62 16.62
N ILE A 196 -4.06 -0.79 17.42
CA ILE A 196 -4.71 0.40 18.02
C ILE A 196 -5.13 1.38 16.92
N LEU A 197 -4.25 1.70 15.98
CA LEU A 197 -4.53 2.60 14.86
C LEU A 197 -5.79 2.16 14.07
N ILE A 198 -5.82 0.90 13.62
CA ILE A 198 -6.98 0.33 12.90
C ILE A 198 -8.23 0.31 13.79
N MET A 199 -8.09 0.11 15.11
CA MET A 199 -9.21 0.16 16.06
C MET A 199 -9.78 1.58 16.24
N VAL A 200 -8.92 2.61 16.25
CA VAL A 200 -9.34 4.02 16.26
C VAL A 200 -10.03 4.35 14.94
N GLN A 201 -9.52 3.88 13.80
CA GLN A 201 -10.15 4.04 12.48
C GLN A 201 -11.54 3.38 12.43
N ALA A 202 -11.67 2.13 12.88
CA ALA A 202 -12.95 1.42 12.98
C ALA A 202 -13.96 2.14 13.89
N THR A 203 -13.49 2.72 14.99
CA THR A 203 -14.35 3.46 15.92
C THR A 203 -14.76 4.82 15.38
N THR A 204 -13.87 5.53 14.68
CA THR A 204 -14.17 6.75 13.94
C THR A 204 -15.23 6.49 12.87
N LEU A 205 -15.08 5.41 12.08
CA LEU A 205 -16.07 4.98 11.10
C LEU A 205 -17.40 4.62 11.78
N ASN A 206 -17.39 3.90 12.91
CA ASN A 206 -18.61 3.60 13.66
C ASN A 206 -19.33 4.86 14.19
N VAL A 207 -18.58 5.87 14.65
CA VAL A 207 -19.13 7.18 15.04
C VAL A 207 -19.70 7.92 13.83
N ALA A 208 -19.07 7.82 12.65
CA ALA A 208 -19.59 8.41 11.41
C ALA A 208 -20.94 7.82 11.00
N PHE A 209 -21.06 6.48 10.96
CA PHE A 209 -22.33 5.79 10.67
C PHE A 209 -23.42 6.06 11.73
N ASN A 210 -23.06 6.16 13.02
CA ASN A 210 -24.00 6.50 14.09
C ASN A 210 -24.29 8.02 14.22
N SER A 211 -23.71 8.87 13.37
CA SER A 211 -23.93 10.30 13.46
C SER A 211 -25.26 10.69 12.81
N HIS A 212 -26.12 11.41 13.55
CA HIS A 212 -27.38 11.96 13.04
C HIS A 212 -27.18 12.89 11.83
N ASN A 213 -25.97 13.44 11.68
CA ASN A 213 -25.60 14.32 10.60
C ASN A 213 -24.88 13.53 9.50
N LYS A 214 -25.62 13.02 8.50
CA LYS A 214 -25.06 12.33 7.31
C LYS A 214 -23.91 13.09 6.63
N SER A 215 -23.86 14.41 6.82
CA SER A 215 -22.70 15.28 6.54
C SER A 215 -21.34 14.67 6.90
N LEU A 216 -21.16 14.02 8.06
CA LEU A 216 -19.86 13.41 8.43
C LEU A 216 -19.48 12.26 7.48
N LEU A 217 -20.44 11.42 7.10
CA LEU A 217 -20.23 10.38 6.08
C LEU A 217 -19.91 11.02 4.73
N THR A 218 -20.70 12.00 4.27
CA THR A 218 -20.46 12.76 3.04
C THR A 218 -19.10 13.44 3.00
N ILE A 219 -18.60 13.94 4.14
CA ILE A 219 -17.30 14.58 4.27
C ILE A 219 -16.16 13.57 4.09
N MET A 220 -16.24 12.38 4.69
CA MET A 220 -15.26 11.31 4.45
C MET A 220 -15.22 10.94 2.96
N MET A 221 -16.39 10.82 2.34
CA MET A 221 -16.56 10.53 0.90
C MET A 221 -16.03 11.64 -0.02
N SER A 222 -15.86 12.85 0.51
CA SER A 222 -15.24 13.98 -0.21
C SER A 222 -13.71 13.98 -0.11
N ASN A 223 -13.10 13.26 0.85
CA ASN A 223 -11.65 13.08 0.93
C ASN A 223 -11.09 12.48 -0.36
N ASN A 224 -11.79 11.47 -0.86
CA ASN A 224 -11.50 10.77 -2.10
C ASN A 224 -11.36 11.72 -3.32
N PHE A 225 -12.08 12.85 -3.35
CA PHE A 225 -11.93 13.87 -4.39
C PHE A 225 -10.64 14.71 -4.23
N VAL A 226 -10.17 14.88 -2.99
CA VAL A 226 -8.85 15.48 -2.69
C VAL A 226 -7.72 14.51 -3.08
N GLU A 227 -7.88 13.20 -2.87
CA GLU A 227 -6.92 12.19 -3.37
C GLU A 227 -6.86 12.16 -4.90
N ILE A 228 -8.02 12.20 -5.58
CA ILE A 228 -8.08 12.36 -7.05
C ILE A 228 -7.30 13.62 -7.45
N LYS A 229 -7.55 14.78 -6.83
CA LYS A 229 -6.81 16.02 -7.13
C LYS A 229 -5.30 15.89 -6.90
N GLY A 230 -4.86 15.20 -5.84
CA GLY A 230 -3.44 15.00 -5.54
C GLY A 230 -2.72 14.04 -6.49
N SER A 231 -3.45 13.07 -7.06
CA SER A 231 -2.89 12.02 -7.92
C SER A 231 -2.89 12.37 -9.42
N VAL A 232 -3.97 12.97 -9.95
CA VAL A 232 -4.13 13.12 -11.42
C VAL A 232 -3.12 14.05 -12.11
N PHE A 233 -2.48 14.96 -11.38
CA PHE A 233 -1.43 15.85 -11.90
C PHE A 233 -0.01 15.26 -11.78
N LYS A 234 0.14 14.09 -11.16
CA LYS A 234 1.45 13.43 -10.99
C LYS A 234 1.77 12.56 -12.21
N LYS A 235 3.01 12.62 -12.68
CA LYS A 235 3.49 11.70 -13.72
C LYS A 235 3.67 10.30 -13.12
N PHE A 236 3.05 9.29 -13.74
CA PHE A 236 3.12 7.89 -13.34
C PHE A 236 3.77 7.05 -14.45
N GLU A 237 4.72 6.21 -14.05
CA GLU A 237 5.24 5.11 -14.88
C GLU A 237 4.46 3.82 -14.60
N LYS A 238 4.53 2.82 -15.49
CA LYS A 238 3.87 1.51 -15.28
C LYS A 238 4.15 0.93 -13.89
N ASN A 239 5.42 0.85 -13.48
CA ASN A 239 5.79 0.28 -12.17
C ASN A 239 5.16 1.04 -10.99
N ASN A 240 5.08 2.37 -11.08
CA ASN A 240 4.52 3.23 -10.05
C ASN A 240 2.98 3.15 -10.01
N LEU A 241 2.33 3.04 -11.18
CA LEU A 241 0.90 2.79 -11.28
C LEU A 241 0.54 1.39 -10.73
N PHE A 242 1.37 0.37 -10.94
CA PHE A 242 1.18 -0.96 -10.37
C PHE A 242 1.29 -0.96 -8.84
N GLN A 243 2.26 -0.25 -8.27
CA GLN A 243 2.36 -0.07 -6.81
C GLN A 243 1.14 0.66 -6.25
N MET A 244 0.65 1.71 -6.92
CA MET A 244 -0.59 2.40 -6.55
C MET A 244 -1.78 1.44 -6.55
N SER A 245 -2.03 0.73 -7.67
CA SER A 245 -3.12 -0.27 -7.78
C SER A 245 -3.08 -1.34 -6.70
N ASN A 246 -1.89 -1.79 -6.28
CA ASN A 246 -1.75 -2.75 -5.20
C ASN A 246 -2.11 -2.15 -3.82
N SER A 247 -1.79 -0.87 -3.59
CA SER A 247 -2.24 -0.14 -2.40
C SER A 247 -3.76 0.03 -2.39
N ASP A 248 -4.35 0.42 -3.53
CA ASP A 248 -5.80 0.59 -3.68
C ASP A 248 -6.56 -0.75 -3.42
N ILE A 249 -6.02 -1.89 -3.91
CA ILE A 249 -6.52 -3.24 -3.57
C ILE A 249 -6.50 -3.50 -2.07
N LYS A 250 -5.38 -3.21 -1.40
CA LYS A 250 -5.16 -3.43 0.03
C LYS A 250 -6.07 -2.54 0.88
N GLU A 251 -6.27 -1.30 0.45
CA GLU A 251 -7.13 -0.33 1.09
C GLU A 251 -8.60 -0.71 0.98
N ARG A 252 -9.11 -0.97 -0.23
CA ARG A 252 -10.49 -1.40 -0.46
C ARG A 252 -10.83 -2.71 0.26
N PHE A 253 -9.89 -3.66 0.35
CA PHE A 253 -10.05 -4.85 1.20
C PHE A 253 -10.17 -4.48 2.69
N THR A 254 -9.29 -3.61 3.19
CA THR A 254 -9.29 -3.16 4.59
C THR A 254 -10.57 -2.40 4.94
N ASN A 255 -11.02 -1.49 4.06
CA ASN A 255 -12.26 -0.74 4.19
C ASN A 255 -13.49 -1.66 4.23
N TYR A 256 -13.54 -2.74 3.45
CA TYR A 256 -14.63 -3.73 3.54
C TYR A 256 -14.62 -4.49 4.88
N VAL A 257 -13.46 -4.84 5.44
CA VAL A 257 -13.36 -5.47 6.76
C VAL A 257 -13.69 -4.49 7.89
N LEU A 258 -13.31 -3.21 7.76
CA LEU A 258 -13.71 -2.15 8.69
C LEU A 258 -15.23 -1.91 8.67
N LEU A 259 -15.86 -1.90 7.49
CA LEU A 259 -17.32 -1.84 7.35
C LEU A 259 -18.01 -3.06 7.99
N LEU A 260 -17.46 -4.27 7.82
CA LEU A 260 -17.95 -5.46 8.52
C LEU A 260 -17.85 -5.32 10.05
N ILE A 261 -16.74 -4.78 10.57
CA ILE A 261 -16.56 -4.49 12.00
C ILE A 261 -17.57 -3.46 12.50
N VAL A 262 -17.84 -2.41 11.72
CA VAL A 262 -18.88 -1.41 12.03
C VAL A 262 -20.27 -2.05 12.05
N CYS A 263 -20.61 -2.89 11.07
CA CYS A 263 -21.88 -3.64 11.06
C CYS A 263 -22.03 -4.52 12.31
N LEU A 264 -21.00 -5.29 12.67
CA LEU A 264 -21.00 -6.13 13.88
C LEU A 264 -21.20 -5.29 15.16
N ARG A 265 -20.53 -4.14 15.28
CA ARG A 265 -20.68 -3.23 16.43
C ARG A 265 -22.07 -2.58 16.50
N ASN A 266 -22.69 -2.26 15.36
CA ASN A 266 -24.07 -1.76 15.35
C ASN A 266 -25.06 -2.86 15.75
N MET A 267 -24.90 -4.09 15.25
CA MET A 267 -25.76 -5.21 15.66
C MET A 267 -25.60 -5.56 17.14
N GLU A 268 -24.38 -5.48 17.71
CA GLU A 268 -24.15 -5.60 19.16
C GLU A 268 -24.89 -4.50 19.95
N GLN A 269 -24.80 -3.24 19.51
CA GLN A 269 -25.48 -2.09 20.13
C GLN A 269 -27.01 -2.21 20.10
N PHE A 270 -27.59 -2.67 18.99
CA PHE A 270 -29.04 -2.83 18.79
C PHE A 270 -29.54 -4.26 19.12
N SER A 271 -28.81 -5.02 19.94
CA SER A 271 -29.19 -6.35 20.43
C SER A 271 -29.61 -7.34 19.32
N TRP A 272 -28.93 -7.26 18.17
CA TRP A 272 -29.13 -8.06 16.97
C TRP A 272 -30.52 -7.93 16.29
N ASN A 273 -31.25 -6.85 16.50
CA ASN A 273 -32.50 -6.59 15.77
C ASN A 273 -32.25 -6.41 14.24
N PRO A 274 -32.85 -7.24 13.35
CA PRO A 274 -32.68 -7.14 11.90
C PRO A 274 -33.19 -5.83 11.28
N ASP A 275 -34.14 -5.11 11.89
CA ASP A 275 -34.68 -3.87 11.32
C ASP A 275 -33.59 -2.81 11.15
N HIS A 276 -32.70 -2.69 12.15
CA HIS A 276 -31.57 -1.75 12.11
C HIS A 276 -30.52 -2.14 11.05
N LEU A 277 -30.39 -3.43 10.72
CA LEU A 277 -29.50 -3.88 9.64
C LEU A 277 -29.99 -3.39 8.27
N TRP A 278 -31.31 -3.43 8.02
CA TRP A 278 -31.91 -2.91 6.79
C TRP A 278 -31.81 -1.39 6.67
N VAL A 279 -31.83 -0.65 7.78
CA VAL A 279 -31.59 0.80 7.80
C VAL A 279 -30.11 1.14 7.55
N LEU A 280 -29.18 0.33 8.06
CA LEU A 280 -27.73 0.53 7.89
C LEU A 280 -27.22 0.14 6.49
N CYS A 281 -27.83 -0.88 5.87
CA CYS A 281 -27.39 -1.45 4.60
C CYS A 281 -27.26 -0.42 3.44
N PRO A 282 -28.22 0.50 3.19
CA PRO A 282 -28.08 1.53 2.17
C PRO A 282 -26.84 2.42 2.35
N ASP A 283 -26.56 2.89 3.57
CA ASP A 283 -25.40 3.76 3.83
C ASP A 283 -24.08 2.99 3.64
N VAL A 284 -24.01 1.69 4.02
CA VAL A 284 -22.84 0.83 3.77
C VAL A 284 -22.63 0.58 2.27
N CYS A 285 -23.70 0.26 1.54
CA CYS A 285 -23.65 0.12 0.08
C CYS A 285 -23.21 1.42 -0.62
N MET A 286 -23.61 2.58 -0.08
CA MET A 286 -23.22 3.89 -0.62
C MET A 286 -21.72 4.14 -0.46
N VAL A 287 -21.13 3.83 0.71
CA VAL A 287 -19.67 3.88 0.94
C VAL A 287 -18.89 2.90 0.05
N ILE A 288 -19.43 1.70 -0.18
CA ILE A 288 -18.78 0.76 -1.10
C ILE A 288 -18.85 1.25 -2.56
N ALA A 289 -19.96 1.84 -2.97
CA ALA A 289 -20.16 2.32 -4.34
C ALA A 289 -19.36 3.59 -4.68
N SER A 290 -19.21 4.52 -3.72
CA SER A 290 -18.39 5.72 -3.90
C SER A 290 -16.91 5.37 -4.04
N GLU A 291 -16.39 4.44 -3.24
CA GLU A 291 -15.01 3.97 -3.31
C GLU A 291 -14.69 3.42 -4.71
N ILE A 292 -15.56 2.55 -5.22
CA ILE A 292 -15.45 1.98 -6.58
C ILE A 292 -15.49 3.09 -7.64
N ALA A 293 -16.41 4.06 -7.51
CA ALA A 293 -16.50 5.17 -8.44
C ALA A 293 -15.25 6.08 -8.41
N VAL A 294 -14.68 6.29 -7.22
CA VAL A 294 -13.44 7.04 -7.00
C VAL A 294 -12.26 6.34 -7.63
N ASP A 295 -12.04 5.05 -7.36
CA ASP A 295 -10.94 4.27 -7.96
C ASP A 295 -11.03 4.29 -9.48
N VAL A 296 -12.23 4.06 -10.02
CA VAL A 296 -12.49 4.11 -11.47
C VAL A 296 -12.13 5.49 -12.05
N VAL A 297 -12.50 6.59 -11.39
CA VAL A 297 -12.17 7.96 -11.82
C VAL A 297 -10.68 8.26 -11.68
N LYS A 298 -10.07 7.93 -10.54
CA LYS A 298 -8.64 8.04 -10.22
C LYS A 298 -7.79 7.38 -11.30
N HIS A 299 -8.05 6.09 -11.57
CA HIS A 299 -7.34 5.32 -12.59
C HIS A 299 -7.62 5.79 -14.02
N ALA A 300 -8.86 6.17 -14.37
CA ALA A 300 -9.20 6.67 -15.70
C ALA A 300 -8.50 8.00 -16.02
N PHE A 301 -8.38 8.92 -15.06
CA PHE A 301 -7.60 10.14 -15.25
C PHE A 301 -6.09 9.88 -15.28
N ILE A 302 -5.54 9.08 -14.34
CA ILE A 302 -4.09 8.80 -14.31
C ILE A 302 -3.61 8.15 -15.61
N THR A 303 -4.33 7.14 -16.13
CA THR A 303 -3.98 6.49 -17.40
C THR A 303 -4.10 7.44 -18.59
N LYS A 304 -5.13 8.30 -18.62
CA LYS A 304 -5.37 9.29 -19.67
C LYS A 304 -4.36 10.45 -19.67
N PHE A 305 -3.84 10.86 -18.51
CA PHE A 305 -2.82 11.93 -18.41
C PHE A 305 -1.39 11.43 -18.63
N ASN A 306 -1.16 10.10 -18.60
CA ASN A 306 0.16 9.48 -18.79
C ASN A 306 0.23 8.60 -20.05
N ASP A 307 -0.79 8.64 -20.91
CA ASP A 307 -0.95 7.84 -22.13
C ASP A 307 -0.71 6.32 -21.93
N ILE A 308 -1.18 5.77 -20.81
CA ILE A 308 -1.04 4.35 -20.45
C ILE A 308 -2.26 3.56 -20.97
N PRO A 309 -2.08 2.53 -21.83
CA PRO A 309 -3.19 1.76 -22.37
C PRO A 309 -3.85 0.83 -21.34
N ALA A 310 -5.16 0.57 -21.52
CA ALA A 310 -5.99 -0.20 -20.58
C ALA A 310 -5.52 -1.66 -20.36
N ASP A 311 -4.89 -2.26 -21.36
CA ASP A 311 -4.37 -3.64 -21.33
C ASP A 311 -3.30 -3.88 -20.26
N VAL A 312 -2.67 -2.82 -19.77
CA VAL A 312 -1.67 -2.85 -18.71
C VAL A 312 -2.22 -3.41 -17.39
N TYR A 313 -3.52 -3.22 -17.10
CA TYR A 313 -4.16 -3.88 -15.95
C TYR A 313 -4.27 -5.41 -16.14
N GLY A 314 -4.18 -5.91 -17.37
CA GLY A 314 -3.98 -7.32 -17.69
C GLY A 314 -2.55 -7.80 -17.37
N GLU A 315 -1.52 -7.03 -17.77
CA GLU A 315 -0.12 -7.28 -17.41
C GLU A 315 0.07 -7.38 -15.89
N TYR A 316 -0.57 -6.47 -15.13
CA TYR A 316 -0.54 -6.45 -13.67
C TYR A 316 -1.23 -7.68 -13.05
N ARG A 317 -2.40 -8.08 -13.58
CA ARG A 317 -3.15 -9.26 -13.13
C ARG A 317 -2.37 -10.55 -13.36
N ALA A 318 -1.73 -10.67 -14.54
CA ALA A 318 -0.83 -11.77 -14.87
C ALA A 318 0.41 -11.78 -13.96
N SER A 319 0.95 -10.61 -13.60
CA SER A 319 2.09 -10.49 -12.67
C SER A 319 1.76 -10.96 -11.26
N LEU A 320 0.58 -10.62 -10.73
CA LEU A 320 0.10 -11.13 -9.43
C LEU A 320 -0.22 -12.63 -9.46
N ALA A 321 -0.74 -13.11 -10.60
CA ALA A 321 -0.98 -14.55 -10.82
C ALA A 321 0.33 -15.36 -10.88
N PHE A 322 1.36 -14.83 -11.54
CA PHE A 322 2.70 -15.44 -11.59
C PHE A 322 3.31 -15.60 -10.20
N ASP A 323 3.16 -14.61 -9.32
CA ASP A 323 3.65 -14.68 -7.94
C ASP A 323 2.91 -15.73 -7.11
N LEU A 324 1.59 -15.86 -7.26
CA LEU A 324 0.83 -16.92 -6.59
C LEU A 324 1.24 -18.32 -7.06
N VAL A 325 1.54 -18.49 -8.36
CA VAL A 325 1.94 -19.80 -8.91
C VAL A 325 3.39 -20.13 -8.54
N SER A 326 4.32 -19.18 -8.66
CA SER A 326 5.73 -19.39 -8.31
C SER A 326 5.93 -19.64 -6.81
N SER A 327 5.20 -18.95 -5.92
CA SER A 327 5.27 -19.20 -4.46
C SER A 327 4.75 -20.58 -4.04
N ARG A 328 4.00 -21.27 -4.92
CA ARG A 328 3.55 -22.67 -4.71
C ARG A 328 4.61 -23.71 -5.14
N GLN A 329 5.67 -23.33 -5.87
CA GLN A 329 6.62 -24.28 -6.44
C GLN A 329 7.75 -24.68 -5.49
N LYS A 330 7.49 -25.73 -4.69
CA LYS A 330 8.43 -26.70 -4.05
C LYS A 330 9.63 -26.22 -3.19
N ASN A 331 10.12 -24.99 -3.26
CA ASN A 331 11.32 -24.53 -2.54
C ASN A 331 11.18 -23.15 -1.85
N ALA A 332 9.96 -22.62 -1.72
CA ALA A 332 9.72 -21.37 -0.97
C ALA A 332 10.08 -21.52 0.52
N TYR A 333 10.84 -20.56 1.05
CA TYR A 333 11.34 -20.51 2.42
C TYR A 333 10.34 -19.86 3.40
N THR A 334 9.48 -18.99 2.88
CA THR A 334 8.33 -18.35 3.53
C THR A 334 7.03 -18.95 3.01
N ASP A 335 5.90 -18.70 3.69
CA ASP A 335 4.62 -19.22 3.23
C ASP A 335 4.12 -18.52 1.97
N TYR A 336 3.51 -19.31 1.08
CA TYR A 336 2.97 -18.85 -0.21
C TYR A 336 2.02 -17.65 -0.10
N SER A 337 1.39 -17.49 1.08
CA SER A 337 0.43 -16.44 1.37
C SER A 337 1.08 -15.14 1.83
N ASP A 338 2.24 -15.22 2.48
CA ASP A 338 3.01 -14.05 2.92
C ASP A 338 3.66 -13.37 1.71
N SER A 339 4.19 -14.15 0.75
CA SER A 339 4.93 -13.60 -0.40
C SER A 339 4.06 -12.70 -1.29
N VAL A 340 2.78 -13.06 -1.47
CA VAL A 340 1.83 -12.26 -2.26
C VAL A 340 1.30 -11.07 -1.45
N SER A 341 0.98 -11.24 -0.16
CA SER A 341 0.52 -10.11 0.68
C SER A 341 1.62 -9.05 0.84
N ARG A 342 2.89 -9.46 0.91
CA ARG A 342 4.07 -8.59 0.86
C ARG A 342 4.03 -7.66 -0.36
N ARG A 343 3.92 -8.19 -1.58
CA ARG A 343 3.87 -7.39 -2.83
C ARG A 343 2.66 -6.44 -2.90
N MET A 344 1.63 -6.69 -2.10
CA MET A 344 0.43 -5.85 -1.98
C MET A 344 0.50 -4.80 -0.85
N GLY A 345 1.58 -4.71 -0.08
CA GLY A 345 1.60 -3.85 1.10
C GLY A 345 0.70 -4.34 2.25
N PHE A 346 0.18 -5.58 2.19
CA PHE A 346 -0.84 -6.09 3.09
C PHE A 346 -0.25 -6.96 4.21
N ILE A 347 -0.53 -6.56 5.45
CA ILE A 347 -0.18 -7.29 6.68
C ILE A 347 -1.50 -7.68 7.36
N PRO A 348 -1.95 -8.95 7.31
CA PRO A 348 -3.25 -9.34 7.83
C PRO A 348 -3.32 -9.37 9.38
N LEU A 349 -2.19 -9.41 10.09
CA LEU A 349 -2.17 -9.66 11.54
C LEU A 349 -2.93 -8.60 12.38
N PRO A 350 -2.71 -7.27 12.23
CA PRO A 350 -3.37 -6.28 13.08
C PRO A 350 -4.88 -6.17 12.80
N LEU A 351 -5.28 -6.29 11.52
CA LEU A 351 -6.67 -6.29 11.09
C LEU A 351 -7.41 -7.55 11.57
N ALA A 352 -6.77 -8.72 11.50
CA ALA A 352 -7.33 -9.98 12.00
C ALA A 352 -7.47 -9.95 13.53
N LEU A 353 -6.48 -9.38 14.23
CA LEU A 353 -6.50 -9.22 15.68
C LEU A 353 -7.72 -8.39 16.15
N LEU A 354 -8.00 -7.28 15.45
CA LEU A 354 -9.17 -6.46 15.73
C LEU A 354 -10.48 -7.21 15.44
N LEU A 355 -10.59 -7.91 14.31
CA LEU A 355 -11.80 -8.68 13.99
C LEU A 355 -12.05 -9.80 15.01
N ILE A 356 -11.01 -10.53 15.46
CA ILE A 356 -11.12 -11.50 16.56
C ILE A 356 -11.68 -10.80 17.80
N ARG A 357 -11.08 -9.69 18.24
CA ARG A 357 -11.51 -8.97 19.44
C ARG A 357 -12.99 -8.55 19.36
N VAL A 358 -13.40 -7.95 18.24
CA VAL A 358 -14.79 -7.50 18.04
C VAL A 358 -15.75 -8.69 18.06
N VAL A 359 -15.48 -9.76 17.30
CA VAL A 359 -16.34 -10.96 17.29
C VAL A 359 -16.44 -11.59 18.69
N THR A 360 -15.36 -11.65 19.47
CA THR A 360 -15.39 -12.15 20.86
C THR A 360 -16.13 -11.24 21.85
N SER A 361 -16.34 -9.96 21.51
CA SER A 361 -17.19 -9.03 22.28
C SER A 361 -18.67 -9.21 21.90
N SER A 362 -18.95 -9.18 20.60
CA SER A 362 -20.31 -9.12 20.06
C SER A 362 -21.08 -10.45 20.15
N VAL A 363 -20.39 -11.59 20.23
CA VAL A 363 -21.00 -12.93 20.23
C VAL A 363 -20.76 -13.65 21.56
N LYS A 364 -21.80 -13.69 22.40
CA LYS A 364 -21.78 -14.40 23.69
C LYS A 364 -22.00 -15.91 23.48
N ILE A 365 -20.96 -16.71 23.65
CA ILE A 365 -21.01 -18.17 23.52
C ILE A 365 -21.58 -18.78 24.82
N GLN A 366 -22.82 -19.29 24.76
CA GLN A 366 -23.48 -19.97 25.88
C GLN A 366 -24.28 -21.19 25.40
N GLY A 367 -24.16 -22.30 26.12
CA GLY A 367 -24.86 -23.56 25.81
C GLY A 367 -24.25 -24.38 24.66
N ALA A 368 -24.55 -25.68 24.63
CA ALA A 368 -23.95 -26.64 23.68
C ALA A 368 -24.22 -26.29 22.20
N LEU A 369 -25.42 -25.78 21.89
CA LEU A 369 -25.77 -25.35 20.52
C LEU A 369 -24.85 -24.22 20.02
N SER A 370 -24.44 -23.30 20.89
CA SER A 370 -23.53 -22.21 20.51
C SER A 370 -22.14 -22.74 20.14
N PHE A 371 -21.61 -23.73 20.88
CA PHE A 371 -20.36 -24.41 20.51
C PHE A 371 -20.47 -25.17 19.18
N ILE A 372 -21.60 -25.83 18.90
CA ILE A 372 -21.85 -26.47 17.61
C ILE A 372 -21.85 -25.43 16.48
N CYS A 373 -22.53 -24.29 16.66
CA CYS A 373 -22.52 -23.20 15.70
C CYS A 373 -21.10 -22.62 15.45
N VAL A 374 -20.27 -22.48 16.49
CA VAL A 374 -18.87 -22.05 16.36
C VAL A 374 -18.03 -23.07 15.59
N ILE A 375 -18.20 -24.37 15.83
CA ILE A 375 -17.52 -25.44 15.07
C ILE A 375 -17.96 -25.43 13.60
N LEU A 376 -19.26 -25.32 13.33
CA LEU A 376 -19.79 -25.24 11.96
C LEU A 376 -19.31 -23.97 11.23
N PHE A 377 -19.23 -22.83 11.93
CA PHE A 377 -18.68 -21.59 11.38
C PHE A 377 -17.17 -21.74 11.06
N TYR A 378 -16.39 -22.35 11.95
CA TYR A 378 -14.96 -22.60 11.72
C TYR A 378 -14.71 -23.55 10.54
N LEU A 379 -15.50 -24.63 10.44
CA LEU A 379 -15.49 -25.52 9.27
C LEU A 379 -15.89 -24.76 7.99
N GLY A 380 -16.92 -23.91 8.06
CA GLY A 380 -17.31 -23.01 6.97
C GLY A 380 -16.15 -22.12 6.50
N MET A 381 -15.45 -21.46 7.43
CA MET A 381 -14.27 -20.65 7.16
C MET A 381 -13.13 -21.45 6.52
N ILE A 382 -12.90 -22.70 6.95
CA ILE A 382 -11.94 -23.61 6.28
C ILE A 382 -12.39 -23.93 4.85
N THR A 383 -13.66 -24.30 4.63
CA THR A 383 -14.14 -24.59 3.27
C THR A 383 -14.06 -23.37 2.35
N LEU A 384 -14.35 -22.16 2.86
CA LEU A 384 -14.18 -20.90 2.14
C LEU A 384 -12.69 -20.64 1.80
N LYS A 385 -11.78 -20.82 2.76
CA LYS A 385 -10.32 -20.70 2.55
C LYS A 385 -9.81 -21.65 1.47
N VAL A 386 -10.27 -22.90 1.48
CA VAL A 386 -9.88 -23.94 0.51
C VAL A 386 -10.46 -23.64 -0.87
N LEU A 387 -11.76 -23.33 -0.95
CA LEU A 387 -12.44 -23.00 -2.20
C LEU A 387 -11.83 -21.75 -2.85
N ASN A 388 -11.61 -20.68 -2.08
CA ASN A 388 -10.94 -19.46 -2.55
C ASN A 388 -9.54 -19.77 -3.09
N SER A 389 -8.73 -20.53 -2.36
CA SER A 389 -7.39 -20.92 -2.82
C SER A 389 -7.41 -21.80 -4.08
N ILE A 390 -8.44 -22.62 -4.31
CA ILE A 390 -8.56 -23.44 -5.52
C ILE A 390 -8.96 -22.57 -6.71
N VAL A 391 -9.96 -21.70 -6.54
CA VAL A 391 -10.41 -20.76 -7.58
C VAL A 391 -9.29 -19.80 -7.98
N LEU A 392 -8.57 -19.24 -7.01
CA LEU A 392 -7.40 -18.39 -7.23
C LEU A 392 -6.31 -19.12 -8.03
N LEU A 393 -5.88 -20.31 -7.59
CA LEU A 393 -4.83 -21.07 -8.27
C LEU A 393 -5.23 -21.43 -9.71
N GLY A 394 -6.47 -21.90 -9.91
CA GLY A 394 -7.00 -22.21 -11.23
C GLY A 394 -7.04 -20.99 -12.17
N LYS A 395 -7.49 -19.83 -11.66
CA LYS A 395 -7.47 -18.56 -12.42
C LYS A 395 -6.05 -18.08 -12.69
N SER A 396 -5.13 -18.22 -11.75
CA SER A 396 -3.74 -17.79 -11.92
C SER A 396 -3.01 -18.59 -13.00
N CYS A 397 -3.19 -19.91 -13.05
CA CYS A 397 -2.64 -20.72 -14.14
C CYS A 397 -3.16 -20.28 -15.51
N VAL A 398 -4.44 -19.92 -15.63
CA VAL A 398 -5.01 -19.37 -16.86
C VAL A 398 -4.37 -18.02 -17.22
N TYR A 399 -4.27 -17.07 -16.29
CA TYR A 399 -3.68 -15.76 -16.57
C TYR A 399 -2.17 -15.81 -16.89
N VAL A 400 -1.42 -16.70 -16.25
CA VAL A 400 0.01 -16.94 -16.58
C VAL A 400 0.15 -17.50 -17.99
N LYS A 401 -0.77 -18.38 -18.41
CA LYS A 401 -0.80 -18.94 -19.76
C LYS A 401 -1.21 -17.93 -20.82
N GLU A 402 -2.28 -17.17 -20.59
CA GLU A 402 -2.75 -16.09 -21.47
C GLU A 402 -1.65 -15.03 -21.70
N ALA A 403 -0.79 -14.79 -20.71
CA ALA A 403 0.34 -13.87 -20.78
C ALA A 403 1.66 -14.49 -21.29
N ASN A 404 1.67 -15.75 -21.73
CA ASN A 404 2.85 -16.52 -22.14
C ASN A 404 4.00 -16.51 -21.10
N MET A 405 3.67 -16.46 -19.81
CA MET A 405 4.66 -16.45 -18.73
C MET A 405 5.05 -17.85 -18.22
N GLU A 406 4.52 -18.93 -18.83
CA GLU A 406 4.78 -20.33 -18.43
C GLU A 406 6.28 -20.68 -18.48
N GLU A 407 7.03 -20.23 -19.49
CA GLU A 407 8.48 -20.51 -19.61
C GLU A 407 9.28 -19.99 -18.40
N LYS A 408 8.86 -18.85 -17.82
CA LYS A 408 9.49 -18.23 -16.64
C LYS A 408 9.21 -18.99 -15.33
N LEU A 409 8.25 -19.93 -15.33
CA LEU A 409 8.03 -20.85 -14.22
C LEU A 409 8.89 -22.12 -14.33
N PHE A 410 9.21 -22.57 -15.56
CA PHE A 410 10.04 -23.75 -15.78
C PHE A 410 11.54 -23.43 -15.78
N GLN A 411 11.92 -22.21 -16.16
CA GLN A 411 13.24 -21.67 -15.89
C GLN A 411 13.41 -21.39 -14.39
N SER A 412 13.97 -22.38 -13.68
CA SER A 412 14.54 -22.12 -12.34
C SER A 412 15.58 -21.00 -12.42
N PRO A 413 15.77 -20.19 -11.35
CA PRO A 413 16.85 -19.21 -11.33
C PRO A 413 18.18 -19.90 -11.62
N PRO A 414 19.12 -19.26 -12.35
CA PRO A 414 20.37 -19.89 -12.72
C PRO A 414 21.11 -20.31 -11.45
N SER A 415 21.19 -21.63 -11.24
CA SER A 415 22.00 -22.20 -10.17
C SER A 415 23.42 -21.68 -10.32
N THR A 416 23.96 -21.08 -9.25
CA THR A 416 25.35 -20.61 -9.19
C THR A 416 26.31 -21.79 -9.11
N VAL A 417 26.35 -22.57 -10.19
CA VAL A 417 27.45 -23.46 -10.51
C VAL A 417 28.68 -22.56 -10.61
N PRO A 418 29.70 -22.73 -9.74
CA PRO A 418 30.94 -21.98 -9.90
C PRO A 418 31.54 -22.38 -11.26
N SER A 419 31.72 -21.41 -12.14
CA SER A 419 32.25 -21.58 -13.50
C SER A 419 33.73 -21.96 -13.46
N ARG A 420 34.00 -23.21 -13.09
CA ARG A 420 35.34 -23.77 -13.01
C ARG A 420 35.80 -24.16 -14.41
N GLU A 421 36.23 -23.15 -15.17
CA GLU A 421 36.85 -23.34 -16.49
C GLU A 421 38.02 -24.31 -16.39
N SER A 422 37.79 -25.54 -16.87
CA SER A 422 38.80 -26.59 -16.95
C SER A 422 39.35 -26.64 -18.37
N SER A 423 40.13 -25.62 -18.72
CA SER A 423 40.85 -25.56 -20.00
C SER A 423 41.90 -26.67 -20.07
N ARG A 424 41.52 -27.82 -20.66
CA ARG A 424 42.42 -28.94 -20.95
C ARG A 424 43.43 -28.57 -22.04
N ALA A 425 44.51 -27.89 -21.66
CA ALA A 425 45.69 -27.73 -22.49
C ALA A 425 46.40 -29.08 -22.70
N HIS A 426 46.94 -29.31 -23.89
CA HIS A 426 47.56 -30.58 -24.27
C HIS A 426 49.02 -30.68 -23.83
N ARG A 427 49.30 -31.67 -22.97
CA ARG A 427 50.47 -32.60 -23.02
C ARG A 427 51.73 -32.08 -23.77
N SER A 428 52.79 -31.70 -23.04
CA SER A 428 54.03 -32.51 -22.97
C SER A 428 55.16 -31.91 -22.11
N LYS A 429 56.02 -32.81 -21.62
CA LYS A 429 57.33 -32.68 -20.96
C LYS A 429 58.03 -31.29 -20.98
N HIS A 430 58.52 -30.86 -19.80
CA HIS A 430 59.96 -30.97 -19.51
C HIS A 430 60.23 -31.04 -17.99
N THR A 431 61.41 -31.53 -17.62
CA THR A 431 61.88 -31.79 -16.24
C THR A 431 62.45 -30.52 -15.59
N HIS A 432 62.36 -30.36 -14.26
CA HIS A 432 63.52 -30.16 -13.36
C HIS A 432 63.14 -29.92 -11.87
N GLU A 433 63.94 -30.51 -10.98
CA GLU A 433 64.16 -30.18 -9.56
C GLU A 433 65.67 -29.85 -9.40
N PRO A 434 66.16 -29.33 -8.25
CA PRO A 434 65.59 -28.30 -7.37
C PRO A 434 66.63 -27.24 -6.90
N ALA A 435 66.15 -26.25 -6.12
CA ALA A 435 66.84 -25.53 -5.02
C ALA A 435 67.99 -24.50 -5.25
N ASP A 436 67.95 -23.51 -4.35
CA ASP A 436 69.00 -22.68 -3.69
C ASP A 436 69.75 -21.47 -4.32
N ASP A 437 69.82 -20.46 -3.43
CA ASP A 437 70.83 -19.43 -3.11
C ASP A 437 71.11 -18.14 -3.94
N THR A 438 70.59 -17.02 -3.38
CA THR A 438 71.36 -15.90 -2.75
C THR A 438 72.16 -14.85 -3.58
N LYS A 439 71.59 -13.63 -3.59
CA LYS A 439 72.16 -12.25 -3.48
C LYS A 439 73.28 -11.75 -4.42
N HIS A 440 73.05 -10.57 -5.02
CA HIS A 440 73.83 -9.31 -4.89
C HIS A 440 73.11 -8.20 -5.73
N SER A 441 72.67 -7.03 -5.19
CA SER A 441 73.34 -5.71 -5.06
C SER A 441 73.89 -5.11 -6.38
N LEU A 442 73.78 -3.83 -6.76
CA LEU A 442 73.35 -2.54 -6.14
C LEU A 442 72.51 -1.70 -7.19
N VAL A 443 72.33 -0.35 -7.28
CA VAL A 443 72.99 0.92 -6.85
C VAL A 443 71.94 2.07 -6.68
N SER A 444 72.21 2.98 -5.73
CA SER A 444 71.88 4.45 -5.60
C SER A 444 70.99 5.17 -6.66
N HIS A 445 70.05 6.08 -6.32
CA HIS A 445 70.26 7.40 -5.67
C HIS A 445 69.04 8.02 -4.95
N GLN A 446 69.27 9.04 -4.11
CA GLN A 446 68.33 9.77 -3.21
C GLN A 446 68.80 11.25 -3.09
N PRO A 447 67.92 12.29 -3.06
CA PRO A 447 67.37 12.91 -1.81
C PRO A 447 65.96 13.58 -1.99
N THR A 448 65.29 14.30 -1.06
CA THR A 448 65.55 14.77 0.34
C THR A 448 64.23 15.07 1.12
N HIS A 449 64.32 15.23 2.46
CA HIS A 449 63.49 16.04 3.39
C HIS A 449 62.02 15.68 3.78
N GLN A 450 61.73 16.05 5.04
CA GLN A 450 60.49 16.15 5.85
C GLN A 450 60.61 17.49 6.66
N PRO A 451 59.64 18.02 7.47
CA PRO A 451 58.44 17.38 8.08
C PRO A 451 57.13 18.24 8.18
N GLU A 452 56.21 17.79 9.06
CA GLU A 452 55.18 18.54 9.84
C GLU A 452 53.73 18.83 9.34
N CYS A 453 52.78 18.06 9.93
CA CYS A 453 51.65 18.49 10.77
C CYS A 453 50.26 18.98 10.23
N THR A 454 49.23 18.73 11.06
CA THR A 454 47.84 19.23 11.07
C THR A 454 46.81 18.71 10.05
N ALA A 455 45.51 18.96 10.30
CA ALA A 455 44.38 18.22 9.71
C ALA A 455 43.15 19.08 9.32
N SER A 456 42.39 18.59 8.33
CA SER A 456 41.08 19.09 7.82
C SER A 456 40.27 17.86 7.34
N LYS A 457 38.95 17.70 7.53
CA LYS A 457 37.70 18.51 7.33
C LYS A 457 37.03 18.31 5.96
N LEU A 458 35.68 18.39 5.97
CA LEU A 458 34.76 18.15 4.86
C LEU A 458 34.98 19.08 3.64
N PRO A 459 34.62 18.63 2.43
CA PRO A 459 34.25 19.51 1.33
C PRO A 459 32.76 19.91 1.42
N THR A 460 32.48 21.19 1.19
CA THR A 460 31.15 21.72 0.83
C THR A 460 31.16 22.13 -0.64
N SER A 461 30.03 22.01 -1.34
CA SER A 461 29.90 22.54 -2.71
C SER A 461 29.56 24.03 -2.69
N GLU A 462 30.13 24.79 -3.61
CA GLU A 462 29.81 26.20 -3.84
C GLU A 462 28.62 26.37 -4.80
N SER A 463 28.13 27.60 -4.91
CA SER A 463 27.02 28.03 -5.77
C SER A 463 27.46 29.24 -6.60
N ASP A 464 27.18 29.23 -7.90
CA ASP A 464 27.39 30.39 -8.77
C ASP A 464 26.12 31.24 -8.92
N GLN A 465 26.29 32.55 -9.07
CA GLN A 465 25.22 33.55 -9.19
C GLN A 465 25.60 34.64 -10.21
N PHE A 466 24.71 34.94 -11.17
CA PHE A 466 24.83 36.08 -12.09
C PHE A 466 23.46 36.72 -12.40
N LEU A 467 23.47 37.94 -12.94
CA LEU A 467 22.32 38.86 -13.09
C LEU A 467 22.18 39.33 -14.58
N THR A 468 21.26 40.20 -15.04
CA THR A 468 20.47 41.26 -14.37
C THR A 468 19.17 41.64 -15.13
N THR A 469 18.47 42.64 -14.58
CA THR A 469 17.32 43.47 -15.04
C THR A 469 17.63 44.35 -16.28
N PRO A 470 16.69 45.11 -16.94
CA PRO A 470 15.62 45.93 -16.33
C PRO A 470 14.25 46.09 -17.06
N ASP A 471 13.43 46.97 -16.48
CA ASP A 471 12.00 47.23 -16.69
C ASP A 471 11.62 48.12 -17.89
N GLU A 472 10.32 48.15 -18.22
CA GLU A 472 9.63 49.31 -18.80
C GLU A 472 8.16 49.38 -18.30
N SER A 473 7.46 50.50 -18.50
CA SER A 473 6.44 50.99 -17.54
C SER A 473 5.11 51.53 -18.10
N GLU A 474 4.07 51.54 -17.25
CA GLU A 474 2.78 52.28 -17.32
C GLU A 474 1.81 52.08 -18.52
N GLU A 475 0.54 51.76 -18.22
CA GLU A 475 -0.58 52.65 -18.61
C GLU A 475 -1.87 52.46 -17.76
N LYS A 476 -3.00 53.07 -18.16
CA LYS A 476 -4.02 53.65 -17.25
C LYS A 476 -5.45 53.09 -17.36
N VAL A 477 -6.12 53.10 -16.18
CA VAL A 477 -7.50 53.56 -15.89
C VAL A 477 -8.65 53.23 -16.87
N LEU A 478 -9.72 52.63 -16.32
CA LEU A 478 -11.09 53.05 -16.62
C LEU A 478 -11.98 53.02 -15.36
N ILE A 479 -12.94 53.94 -15.26
CA ILE A 479 -13.86 54.11 -14.11
C ILE A 479 -15.29 54.28 -14.62
N GLN A 480 -16.27 53.55 -14.06
CA GLN A 480 -17.68 53.97 -13.95
C GLN A 480 -18.50 53.01 -13.06
N ASP A 481 -19.59 53.37 -12.37
CA ASP A 481 -19.91 54.52 -11.46
C ASP A 481 -21.24 54.17 -10.71
N GLY A 482 -21.47 54.72 -9.50
CA GLY A 482 -22.68 54.51 -8.65
C GLY A 482 -22.86 53.09 -8.06
N THR A 483 -23.93 52.71 -7.34
CA THR A 483 -24.95 53.38 -6.47
C THR A 483 -25.70 52.26 -5.69
N GLU A 484 -26.44 52.41 -4.59
CA GLU A 484 -26.82 53.53 -3.70
C GLU A 484 -26.91 53.01 -2.23
N LEU A 485 -27.14 53.89 -1.25
CA LEU A 485 -27.00 53.71 0.21
C LEU A 485 -28.14 52.95 0.93
N ILE A 486 -27.89 52.48 2.17
CA ILE A 486 -28.54 52.95 3.43
C ILE A 486 -28.05 52.21 4.71
N HIS A 487 -27.70 52.97 5.77
CA HIS A 487 -27.61 52.73 7.24
C HIS A 487 -27.28 51.33 7.86
N ARG A 488 -26.66 51.18 9.05
CA ARG A 488 -26.33 52.10 10.18
C ARG A 488 -25.09 51.57 10.96
N ALA A 489 -24.47 52.40 11.81
CA ALA A 489 -23.22 52.13 12.58
C ALA A 489 -23.42 52.48 14.10
N PRO A 490 -22.42 52.59 15.03
CA PRO A 490 -20.93 52.52 14.90
C PRO A 490 -20.11 51.96 16.12
N LYS A 491 -18.76 52.07 16.07
CA LYS A 491 -17.74 52.09 17.19
C LYS A 491 -17.50 50.76 17.95
N LYS A 492 -16.37 50.46 18.62
CA LYS A 492 -15.00 51.02 18.89
C LYS A 492 -14.16 49.79 19.40
N ASP A 493 -12.82 49.63 19.41
CA ASP A 493 -11.62 50.30 18.85
C ASP A 493 -10.33 49.47 19.18
N LEU A 494 -9.13 49.91 18.73
CA LEU A 494 -7.76 49.51 19.15
C LEU A 494 -7.34 48.05 18.81
N LEU A 495 -6.29 47.78 18.00
CA LEU A 495 -4.83 48.09 18.13
C LEU A 495 -4.20 47.35 19.34
N GLU A 496 -3.28 46.39 19.18
CA GLU A 496 -1.96 46.38 18.50
C GLU A 496 -0.87 47.08 19.35
N ILE A 497 0.40 46.60 19.26
CA ILE A 497 1.51 46.69 20.25
C ILE A 497 1.42 45.50 21.24
N ASP A 498 2.49 44.75 21.56
CA ASP A 498 3.91 45.13 21.69
C ASP A 498 4.93 44.14 21.09
N ARG A 499 6.19 44.59 20.89
CA ARG A 499 7.29 43.82 20.29
C ARG A 499 8.68 44.27 20.82
N PHE A 500 9.23 43.50 21.77
CA PHE A 500 10.57 43.61 22.38
C PHE A 500 10.89 44.88 23.21
N THR A 501 11.19 44.69 24.50
CA THR A 501 12.30 45.38 25.20
C THR A 501 12.89 44.53 26.33
N ILE A 502 14.09 44.00 26.06
CA ILE A 502 15.28 43.82 26.91
C ILE A 502 15.13 43.58 28.44
N CYS A 503 15.68 42.44 28.87
CA CYS A 503 16.38 42.08 30.11
C CYS A 503 16.39 43.04 31.34
N GLY A 504 16.06 42.48 32.52
CA GLY A 504 16.33 43.07 33.84
C GLY A 504 16.48 42.02 34.96
N ASN A 505 17.45 42.19 35.86
CA ASN A 505 17.81 41.24 36.93
C ASN A 505 16.93 41.38 38.18
N ARG A 506 16.55 40.22 38.78
CA ARG A 506 16.75 39.80 40.19
C ARG A 506 16.27 40.72 41.36
N ILE A 507 15.86 40.08 42.47
CA ILE A 507 15.54 40.65 43.81
C ILE A 507 14.13 41.27 43.85
N ASP A 508 13.24 40.98 44.82
CA ASP A 508 13.25 40.01 45.94
C ASP A 508 12.21 38.89 45.72
#